data_AF-A0A397HNY1-F1
#
_entry.id   AF-A0A397HNY1-F1
#
_cell.length_a   1.000
_cell.length_b   1.000
_cell.length_c   1.000
_cell.angle_alpha   90.00
_cell.angle_beta   90.00
_cell.angle_gamma   90.00
#
_symmetry.space_group_name_H-M   'P 1'
#
loop_
_entity.id
_entity.type
_entity.pdbx_description
1 polymer ?
#
loop_
_entity_poly.entity_id
_entity_poly.type
_entity_poly.pdbx_seq_one_letter_code
_entity_poly.pdbx_strand_id
1 'polypeptide(L)'
;MCSKGHKWFASFNCIKHSKSWCPQCSGNFPCDLIKAKEIAHSRGGMCLFAEYINLNVPMQWMCSKGHKWFANFNNIKYVKTWCPYCLFKHENLCRGVITNILGPPSSIRRPNFLKTLEYLRGLELDIYYLQYGLVIEVQGKQHEQYVKHFHRNEEDFEKQLIRDQLKKELYEENWIILQYVWYYEDPYIVILEHFRELGLIE
;
A
#
# COMPACT_ATOMS: atom_id res chain seq x y z
N MET A 1 43.48 7.76 -5.88
CA MET A 1 42.97 7.88 -4.50
C MET A 1 43.01 9.35 -4.11
N CYS A 2 42.04 9.90 -3.37
CA CYS A 2 42.04 11.32 -2.98
C CYS A 2 42.59 11.52 -1.56
N SER A 3 42.76 12.79 -1.15
CA SER A 3 43.22 13.19 0.19
C SER A 3 42.32 12.70 1.35
N LYS A 4 41.05 12.37 1.07
CA LYS A 4 40.11 11.77 2.05
C LYS A 4 40.12 10.23 2.03
N GLY A 5 41.05 9.60 1.32
CA GLY A 5 41.20 8.13 1.27
C GLY A 5 40.27 7.40 0.31
N HIS A 6 39.43 8.11 -0.46
CA HIS A 6 38.51 7.49 -1.42
C HIS A 6 39.25 6.87 -2.62
N LYS A 7 38.86 5.65 -3.00
CA LYS A 7 39.34 4.93 -4.18
C LYS A 7 38.25 4.91 -5.26
N TRP A 8 38.59 5.23 -6.51
CA TRP A 8 37.70 5.14 -7.65
C TRP A 8 38.49 4.87 -8.93
N PHE A 9 37.82 4.36 -9.95
CA PHE A 9 38.35 4.20 -11.29
C PHE A 9 38.02 5.42 -12.15
N ALA A 10 39.01 5.94 -12.88
CA ALA A 10 38.82 7.01 -13.85
C ALA A 10 39.86 6.86 -14.98
N SER A 11 39.48 7.25 -16.20
CA SER A 11 40.40 7.30 -17.32
C SER A 11 41.29 8.56 -17.23
N PHE A 12 42.48 8.49 -17.82
CA PHE A 12 43.43 9.61 -17.84
C PHE A 12 42.81 10.89 -18.46
N ASN A 13 42.04 10.74 -19.54
CA ASN A 13 41.38 11.86 -20.20
C ASN A 13 40.35 12.56 -19.30
N CYS A 14 39.56 11.81 -18.53
CA CYS A 14 38.58 12.38 -17.60
C CYS A 14 39.25 13.20 -16.49
N ILE A 15 40.43 12.78 -16.02
CA ILE A 15 41.17 13.50 -14.98
C ILE A 15 41.80 14.78 -15.56
N LYS A 16 42.44 14.67 -16.73
CA LYS A 16 43.24 15.75 -17.31
C LYS A 16 42.42 16.84 -18.00
N HIS A 17 41.37 16.46 -18.72
CA HIS A 17 40.64 17.38 -19.59
C HIS A 17 39.25 17.74 -19.04
N SER A 18 38.55 16.80 -18.41
CA SER A 18 37.18 17.02 -17.92
C SER A 18 37.11 17.62 -16.51
N LYS A 19 38.26 17.94 -15.88
CA LYS A 19 38.37 18.37 -14.46
C LYS A 19 37.63 17.46 -13.49
N SER A 20 37.38 16.21 -13.87
CA SER A 20 36.63 15.28 -13.04
C SER A 20 37.58 14.73 -11.97
N TRP A 21 37.29 15.08 -10.72
CA TRP A 21 38.02 14.59 -9.55
C TRP A 21 37.14 13.65 -8.72
N CYS A 22 37.72 13.09 -7.66
CA CYS A 22 37.12 12.14 -6.73
C CYS A 22 35.59 12.23 -6.68
N PRO A 23 34.85 11.24 -7.22
CA PRO A 23 33.40 11.28 -7.29
C PRO A 23 32.77 11.43 -5.90
N GLN A 24 33.39 10.91 -4.83
CA GLN A 24 32.86 11.11 -3.47
C GLN A 24 33.01 12.56 -3.00
N CYS A 25 34.12 13.21 -3.33
CA CYS A 25 34.35 14.60 -2.96
C CYS A 25 33.58 15.59 -3.84
N SER A 26 33.34 15.24 -5.11
CA SER A 26 32.53 16.03 -6.05
C SER A 26 31.03 15.75 -5.96
N GLY A 27 30.61 14.78 -5.12
CA GLY A 27 29.20 14.42 -4.93
C GLY A 27 28.63 13.46 -5.99
N ASN A 28 29.46 12.97 -6.91
CA ASN A 28 29.13 12.09 -8.04
C ASN A 28 29.39 10.59 -7.80
N PHE A 29 29.70 10.16 -6.58
CA PHE A 29 29.87 8.74 -6.24
C PHE A 29 28.52 8.06 -6.01
N PRO A 30 28.42 6.72 -6.12
CA PRO A 30 27.36 5.92 -5.52
C PRO A 30 27.39 5.98 -3.98
N CYS A 31 27.33 7.19 -3.44
CA CYS A 31 27.00 7.55 -2.07
C CYS A 31 25.48 7.35 -1.82
N ASP A 32 24.76 7.01 -2.88
CA ASP A 32 23.32 6.92 -2.92
C ASP A 32 22.76 5.66 -2.26
N LEU A 33 23.53 4.56 -2.16
CA LEU A 33 23.06 3.37 -1.43
C LEU A 33 23.07 3.57 0.10
N ILE A 34 24.16 4.16 0.64
CA ILE A 34 24.24 4.50 2.07
C ILE A 34 23.13 5.51 2.40
N LYS A 35 22.97 6.55 1.58
CA LYS A 35 21.89 7.53 1.70
C LYS A 35 20.50 6.91 1.55
N ALA A 36 20.31 5.93 0.68
CA ALA A 36 19.05 5.21 0.54
C ALA A 36 18.70 4.44 1.81
N LYS A 37 19.68 3.75 2.41
CA LYS A 37 19.51 3.07 3.70
C LYS A 37 19.23 4.06 4.84
N GLU A 38 19.95 5.18 4.89
CA GLU A 38 19.72 6.26 5.88
C GLU A 38 18.33 6.87 5.74
N ILE A 39 17.90 7.20 4.51
CA ILE A 39 16.56 7.75 4.25
C ILE A 39 15.50 6.72 4.66
N ALA A 40 15.69 5.45 4.30
CA ALA A 40 14.77 4.40 4.69
C ALA A 40 14.65 4.29 6.21
N HIS A 41 15.79 4.22 6.91
CA HIS A 41 15.83 4.16 8.36
C HIS A 41 15.19 5.38 9.02
N SER A 42 15.47 6.59 8.54
CA SER A 42 14.87 7.83 9.06
C SER A 42 13.35 7.88 8.91
N ARG A 43 12.80 7.12 7.96
CA ARG A 43 11.36 6.97 7.72
C ARG A 43 10.78 5.68 8.28
N GLY A 44 11.50 5.02 9.19
CA GLY A 44 11.09 3.79 9.87
C GLY A 44 11.05 2.56 8.97
N GLY A 45 11.70 2.59 7.82
CA GLY A 45 11.72 1.51 6.84
C GLY A 45 13.10 0.96 6.52
N MET A 46 13.17 0.11 5.51
CA MET A 46 14.40 -0.52 5.02
C MET A 46 14.50 -0.41 3.50
N CYS A 47 15.72 -0.41 2.99
CA CYS A 47 16.00 -0.59 1.56
C CYS A 47 16.47 -2.04 1.37
N LEU A 48 15.69 -2.85 0.64
CA LEU A 48 15.83 -4.31 0.58
C LEU A 48 16.74 -4.79 -0.56
N PHE A 49 16.83 -4.04 -1.67
CA PHE A 49 17.64 -4.43 -2.83
C PHE A 49 18.71 -3.37 -3.14
N ALA A 50 19.94 -3.83 -3.36
CA ALA A 50 21.14 -2.99 -3.32
C ALA A 50 22.09 -3.20 -4.50
N GLU A 51 21.60 -3.53 -5.70
CA GLU A 51 22.39 -3.27 -6.91
C GLU A 51 22.07 -1.85 -7.37
N TYR A 52 22.77 -0.88 -6.78
CA TYR A 52 22.64 0.51 -7.18
C TYR A 52 23.25 0.69 -8.58
N ILE A 53 22.40 0.73 -9.60
CA ILE A 53 22.81 0.99 -10.98
C ILE A 53 22.82 2.51 -11.25
N ASN A 54 21.73 3.22 -10.91
CA ASN A 54 21.61 4.68 -10.96
C ASN A 54 20.34 5.19 -10.23
N LEU A 55 20.09 6.51 -10.24
CA LEU A 55 18.96 7.18 -9.58
C LEU A 55 17.57 6.81 -10.10
N ASN A 56 17.49 6.30 -11.34
CA ASN A 56 16.23 6.05 -12.05
C ASN A 56 15.82 4.57 -12.06
N VAL A 57 16.75 3.66 -11.71
CA VAL A 57 16.42 2.25 -11.55
C VAL A 57 15.59 2.06 -10.27
N PRO A 58 14.43 1.36 -10.36
CA PRO A 58 13.62 1.06 -9.18
C PRO A 58 14.41 0.23 -8.15
N MET A 59 14.40 0.69 -6.90
CA MET A 59 14.92 -0.04 -5.75
C MET A 59 13.75 -0.60 -4.95
N GLN A 60 13.97 -1.70 -4.25
CA GLN A 60 12.97 -2.27 -3.36
C GLN A 60 13.07 -1.62 -1.97
N TRP A 61 11.95 -1.12 -1.46
CA TRP A 61 11.82 -0.45 -0.17
C TRP A 61 10.82 -1.22 0.70
N MET A 62 10.94 -1.06 2.00
CA MET A 62 10.02 -1.58 3.01
C MET A 62 9.73 -0.49 4.03
N CYS A 63 8.49 -0.35 4.50
CA CYS A 63 8.16 0.62 5.54
C CYS A 63 8.09 -0.04 6.91
N SER A 64 7.84 0.74 7.97
CA SER A 64 7.68 0.24 9.34
C SER A 64 6.53 -0.76 9.50
N LYS A 65 5.53 -0.72 8.61
CA LYS A 65 4.41 -1.66 8.56
C LYS A 65 4.70 -2.93 7.75
N GLY A 66 5.92 -3.09 7.24
CA GLY A 66 6.32 -4.28 6.47
C GLY A 66 5.94 -4.25 4.98
N HIS A 67 5.18 -3.26 4.50
CA HIS A 67 4.84 -3.15 3.08
C HIS A 67 6.10 -3.00 2.21
N LYS A 68 6.22 -3.81 1.16
CA LYS A 68 7.33 -3.76 0.21
C LYS A 68 6.87 -3.12 -1.10
N TRP A 69 7.63 -2.17 -1.64
CA TRP A 69 7.35 -1.60 -2.97
C TRP A 69 8.62 -1.31 -3.74
N PHE A 70 8.47 -1.16 -5.05
CA PHE A 70 9.51 -0.63 -5.92
C PHE A 70 9.33 0.87 -6.11
N ALA A 71 10.40 1.63 -5.91
CA ALA A 71 10.46 3.05 -6.26
C ALA A 71 11.90 3.42 -6.61
N ASN A 72 12.07 4.33 -7.56
CA ASN A 72 13.40 4.87 -7.85
C ASN A 72 13.88 5.76 -6.70
N PHE A 73 15.20 5.88 -6.53
CA PHE A 73 15.77 6.66 -5.43
C PHE A 73 15.46 8.16 -5.57
N ASN A 74 15.32 8.66 -6.81
CA ASN A 74 14.97 10.03 -7.11
C ASN A 74 13.64 10.46 -6.47
N ASN A 75 12.60 9.63 -6.59
CA ASN A 75 11.27 9.87 -6.03
C ASN A 75 11.31 9.90 -4.49
N ILE A 76 12.04 8.97 -3.88
CA ILE A 76 12.17 8.89 -2.43
C ILE A 76 12.93 10.11 -1.87
N LYS A 77 14.00 10.53 -2.53
CA LYS A 77 14.89 11.61 -2.06
C LYS A 77 14.36 13.00 -2.34
N TYR A 78 13.97 13.30 -3.60
CA TYR A 78 13.66 14.65 -4.05
C TYR A 78 12.15 14.93 -4.08
N VAL A 79 11.36 13.97 -4.58
CA VAL A 79 9.88 14.09 -4.57
C VAL A 79 9.32 13.82 -3.16
N LYS A 80 10.14 13.22 -2.28
CA LYS A 80 9.79 12.85 -0.89
C LYS A 80 8.58 11.93 -0.78
N THR A 81 8.30 11.15 -1.82
CA THR A 81 7.30 10.08 -1.73
C THR A 81 7.81 8.97 -0.81
N TRP A 82 6.88 8.22 -0.21
CA TRP A 82 7.20 7.09 0.65
C TRP A 82 6.27 5.92 0.33
N CYS A 83 6.03 5.06 1.31
CA CYS A 83 5.18 3.90 1.21
C CYS A 83 3.80 4.28 0.64
N PRO A 84 3.47 3.87 -0.60
CA PRO A 84 2.16 4.18 -1.17
C PRO A 84 1.05 3.55 -0.33
N TYR A 85 1.26 2.33 0.16
CA TYR A 85 0.33 1.65 1.06
C TYR A 85 0.01 2.42 2.35
N CYS A 86 0.91 3.29 2.83
CA CYS A 86 0.66 4.11 4.02
C CYS A 86 -0.02 5.45 3.71
N LEU A 87 0.09 5.94 2.47
CA LEU A 87 -0.46 7.23 2.04
C LEU A 87 -1.88 7.09 1.48
N PHE A 88 -2.19 5.95 0.86
CA PHE A 88 -3.53 5.65 0.39
C PHE A 88 -4.39 5.13 1.55
N LYS A 89 -5.64 5.59 1.65
CA LYS A 89 -6.65 4.84 2.42
C LYS A 89 -6.63 3.41 1.87
N HIS A 90 -6.45 2.41 2.73
CA HIS A 90 -6.30 1.01 2.32
C HIS A 90 -7.45 0.55 1.41
N GLU A 91 -8.66 1.09 1.63
CA GLU A 91 -9.82 0.97 0.76
C GLU A 91 -9.57 1.41 -0.70
N ASN A 92 -8.94 2.57 -0.92
CA ASN A 92 -8.63 3.07 -2.26
C ASN A 92 -7.58 2.21 -2.97
N LEU A 93 -6.62 1.68 -2.21
CA LEU A 93 -5.63 0.76 -2.76
C LEU A 93 -6.31 -0.53 -3.23
N CYS A 94 -7.11 -1.15 -2.36
CA CYS A 94 -7.90 -2.33 -2.71
C CYS A 94 -8.75 -2.05 -3.95
N ARG A 95 -9.48 -0.93 -3.96
CA ARG A 95 -10.31 -0.50 -5.09
C ARG A 95 -9.51 -0.39 -6.39
N GLY A 96 -8.30 0.18 -6.35
CA GLY A 96 -7.42 0.27 -7.51
C GLY A 96 -6.95 -1.10 -8.02
N VAL A 97 -6.53 -1.98 -7.11
CA VAL A 97 -6.09 -3.34 -7.46
C VAL A 97 -7.24 -4.13 -8.10
N ILE A 98 -8.41 -4.15 -7.46
CA ILE A 98 -9.58 -4.88 -7.95
C ILE A 98 -10.05 -4.31 -9.28
N THR A 99 -10.04 -2.97 -9.44
CA THR A 99 -10.44 -2.31 -10.68
C THR A 99 -9.55 -2.72 -11.86
N ASN A 100 -8.26 -2.93 -11.64
CA ASN A 100 -7.35 -3.38 -12.68
C ASN A 100 -7.62 -4.83 -13.13
N ILE A 101 -8.22 -5.65 -12.26
CA ILE A 101 -8.48 -7.08 -12.53
C ILE A 101 -9.88 -7.27 -13.11
N LEU A 102 -10.91 -6.73 -12.46
CA LEU A 102 -12.33 -6.96 -12.78
C LEU A 102 -12.99 -5.78 -13.51
N GLY A 103 -12.28 -4.68 -13.75
CA GLY A 103 -12.86 -3.43 -14.23
C GLY A 103 -13.52 -2.62 -13.10
N PRO A 104 -14.14 -1.47 -13.40
CA PRO A 104 -14.68 -0.57 -12.37
C PRO A 104 -15.84 -1.21 -11.57
N PRO A 105 -15.90 -1.00 -10.23
CA PRO A 105 -17.01 -1.48 -9.41
C PRO A 105 -18.30 -0.71 -9.68
N SER A 106 -19.42 -1.24 -9.16
CA SER A 106 -20.70 -0.55 -9.16
C SER A 106 -20.63 0.78 -8.41
N SER A 107 -21.38 1.77 -8.89
CA SER A 107 -21.57 3.06 -8.20
C SER A 107 -22.54 2.96 -7.01
N ILE A 108 -23.23 1.83 -6.83
CA ILE A 108 -24.19 1.61 -5.76
C ILE A 108 -23.45 1.34 -4.45
N ARG A 109 -23.43 2.33 -3.55
CA ARG A 109 -22.84 2.19 -2.21
C ARG A 109 -23.81 1.75 -1.11
N ARG A 110 -25.12 1.93 -1.30
CA ARG A 110 -26.16 1.58 -0.32
C ARG A 110 -27.34 0.90 -1.02
N PRO A 111 -27.20 -0.37 -1.42
CA PRO A 111 -28.28 -1.08 -2.07
C PRO A 111 -29.48 -1.27 -1.12
N ASN A 112 -30.68 -1.44 -1.68
CA ASN A 112 -31.91 -1.52 -0.91
C ASN A 112 -31.95 -2.68 0.08
N PHE A 113 -31.28 -3.80 -0.23
CA PHE A 113 -31.24 -4.98 0.65
C PHE A 113 -30.48 -4.75 1.96
N LEU A 114 -29.71 -3.65 2.06
CA LEU A 114 -29.03 -3.28 3.30
C LEU A 114 -29.86 -2.34 4.19
N LYS A 115 -31.11 -2.05 3.84
CA LYS A 115 -32.02 -1.24 4.65
C LYS A 115 -32.64 -2.10 5.75
N THR A 116 -32.59 -1.60 6.97
CA THR A 116 -33.28 -2.20 8.12
C THR A 116 -34.14 -1.14 8.81
N LEU A 117 -34.94 -1.56 9.80
CA LEU A 117 -35.71 -0.62 10.63
C LEU A 117 -34.82 0.38 11.36
N GLU A 118 -33.61 -0.04 11.74
CA GLU A 118 -32.59 0.82 12.36
C GLU A 118 -31.83 1.66 11.32
N TYR A 119 -31.54 1.08 10.15
CA TYR A 119 -30.78 1.72 9.08
C TYR A 119 -31.65 2.01 7.85
N LEU A 120 -32.56 2.97 7.95
CA LEU A 120 -33.53 3.32 6.88
C LEU A 120 -32.87 3.70 5.54
N ARG A 121 -31.66 4.26 5.57
CA ARG A 121 -30.88 4.63 4.38
C ARG A 121 -30.02 3.48 3.83
N GLY A 122 -29.95 2.37 4.55
CA GLY A 122 -29.10 1.24 4.24
C GLY A 122 -27.67 1.39 4.75
N LEU A 123 -27.05 0.26 5.05
CA LEU A 123 -25.63 0.16 5.37
C LEU A 123 -24.78 0.42 4.11
N GLU A 124 -23.60 1.02 4.31
CA GLU A 124 -22.68 1.36 3.22
C GLU A 124 -21.74 0.19 2.90
N LEU A 125 -21.55 -0.05 1.61
CA LEU A 125 -20.59 -0.96 1.02
C LEU A 125 -19.30 -0.22 0.69
N ASP A 126 -18.18 -0.91 0.87
CA ASP A 126 -16.88 -0.44 0.39
C ASP A 126 -16.79 -0.65 -1.13
N ILE A 127 -16.67 -1.90 -1.59
CA ILE A 127 -16.47 -2.23 -3.00
C ILE A 127 -17.48 -3.29 -3.42
N TYR A 128 -18.37 -2.94 -4.36
CA TYR A 128 -19.46 -3.82 -4.80
C TYR A 128 -19.41 -4.09 -6.31
N TYR A 129 -19.43 -5.36 -6.68
CA TYR A 129 -19.57 -5.84 -8.05
C TYR A 129 -20.89 -6.57 -8.23
N LEU A 130 -21.91 -5.81 -8.63
CA LEU A 130 -23.27 -6.31 -8.86
C LEU A 130 -23.29 -7.49 -9.85
N GLN A 131 -22.47 -7.45 -10.90
CA GLN A 131 -22.41 -8.51 -11.92
C GLN A 131 -21.94 -9.87 -11.39
N TYR A 132 -21.19 -9.88 -10.29
CA TYR A 132 -20.67 -11.09 -9.66
C TYR A 132 -21.40 -11.41 -8.34
N GLY A 133 -22.35 -10.56 -7.93
CA GLY A 133 -22.92 -10.63 -6.58
C GLY A 133 -21.85 -10.58 -5.49
N LEU A 134 -20.76 -9.83 -5.70
CA LEU A 134 -19.57 -9.85 -4.84
C LEU A 134 -19.39 -8.51 -4.12
N VAL A 135 -19.18 -8.56 -2.82
CA VAL A 135 -18.79 -7.43 -1.97
C VAL A 135 -17.41 -7.70 -1.38
N ILE A 136 -16.55 -6.69 -1.42
CA ILE A 136 -15.26 -6.68 -0.74
C ILE A 136 -15.30 -5.58 0.32
N GLU A 137 -15.24 -6.00 1.58
CA GLU A 137 -15.18 -5.11 2.76
C GLU A 137 -13.73 -4.96 3.21
N VAL A 138 -13.25 -3.72 3.34
CA VAL A 138 -11.87 -3.42 3.71
C VAL A 138 -11.80 -3.11 5.21
N GLN A 139 -11.25 -4.07 5.95
CA GLN A 139 -11.32 -4.08 7.41
C GLN A 139 -10.14 -3.35 8.04
N GLY A 140 -10.43 -2.23 8.71
CA GLY A 140 -9.47 -1.47 9.51
C GLY A 140 -9.23 -2.03 10.91
N LYS A 141 -8.16 -1.58 11.58
CA LYS A 141 -7.84 -1.94 12.98
C LYS A 141 -9.01 -1.74 13.96
N GLN A 142 -9.86 -0.76 13.67
CA GLN A 142 -11.08 -0.45 14.43
C GLN A 142 -12.10 -1.60 14.48
N HIS A 143 -12.10 -2.52 13.51
CA HIS A 143 -13.02 -3.67 13.48
C HIS A 143 -12.55 -4.85 14.35
N GLU A 144 -11.28 -4.86 14.73
CA GLU A 144 -10.68 -5.93 15.54
C GLU A 144 -10.57 -5.52 17.01
N GLN A 145 -10.29 -4.25 17.28
CA GLN A 145 -10.03 -3.78 18.63
C GLN A 145 -10.44 -2.32 18.85
N TYR A 146 -10.61 -1.96 20.12
CA TYR A 146 -10.87 -0.60 20.49
C TYR A 146 -9.69 0.33 20.12
N VAL A 147 -9.97 1.35 19.32
CA VAL A 147 -8.99 2.38 18.96
C VAL A 147 -9.57 3.74 19.31
N LYS A 148 -8.95 4.47 20.25
CA LYS A 148 -9.39 5.80 20.74
C LYS A 148 -9.68 6.83 19.64
N HIS A 149 -9.01 6.72 18.51
CA HIS A 149 -9.25 7.62 17.37
C HIS A 149 -10.59 7.38 16.68
N PHE A 150 -11.08 6.14 16.71
CA PHE A 150 -12.30 5.69 16.02
C PHE A 150 -13.47 5.48 16.97
N HIS A 151 -13.22 5.15 18.23
CA HIS A 151 -14.25 4.88 19.23
C HIS A 151 -14.12 5.83 20.42
N ARG A 152 -15.22 6.44 20.86
CA ARG A 152 -15.21 7.33 22.04
C ARG A 152 -15.23 6.53 23.33
N ASN A 153 -15.98 5.43 23.34
CA ASN A 153 -16.15 4.50 24.46
C ASN A 153 -16.24 3.05 23.96
N GLU A 154 -16.30 2.09 24.88
CA GLU A 154 -16.41 0.66 24.54
C GLU A 154 -17.74 0.33 23.84
N GLU A 155 -18.83 1.01 24.18
CA GLU A 155 -20.14 0.84 23.52
C GLU A 155 -20.09 1.16 22.01
N ASP A 156 -19.30 2.15 21.58
CA ASP A 156 -19.14 2.46 20.16
C ASP A 156 -18.49 1.29 19.40
N PHE A 157 -17.56 0.57 20.05
CA PHE A 157 -16.94 -0.62 19.49
C PHE A 157 -17.92 -1.81 19.44
N GLU A 158 -18.72 -2.01 20.48
CA GLU A 158 -19.79 -3.03 20.49
C GLU A 158 -20.81 -2.79 19.38
N LYS A 159 -21.26 -1.54 19.19
CA LYS A 159 -22.15 -1.17 18.08
C LYS A 159 -21.53 -1.45 16.72
N GLN A 160 -20.22 -1.28 16.59
CA GLN A 160 -19.50 -1.63 15.37
C GLN A 160 -19.50 -3.15 15.12
N LEU A 161 -19.24 -3.97 16.14
CA LEU A 161 -19.32 -5.43 16.04
C LEU A 161 -20.73 -5.90 15.66
N ILE A 162 -21.76 -5.33 16.29
CA ILE A 162 -23.17 -5.63 15.97
C ILE A 162 -23.47 -5.26 14.51
N ARG A 163 -23.01 -4.10 14.05
CA ARG A 163 -23.21 -3.65 12.67
C ARG A 163 -22.50 -4.53 11.66
N ASP A 164 -21.28 -4.98 11.96
CA ASP A 164 -20.52 -5.90 11.10
C ASP A 164 -21.18 -7.28 11.02
N GLN A 165 -21.76 -7.76 12.12
CA GLN A 165 -22.53 -9.01 12.14
C GLN A 165 -23.82 -8.89 11.33
N LEU A 166 -24.58 -7.80 11.52
CA LEU A 166 -25.80 -7.54 10.75
C LEU A 166 -25.52 -7.47 9.24
N LYS A 167 -24.38 -6.87 8.82
CA LYS A 167 -23.98 -6.87 7.40
C LYS A 167 -23.82 -8.29 6.85
N LYS A 168 -23.14 -9.18 7.59
CA LYS A 168 -22.93 -10.58 7.16
C LYS A 168 -24.24 -11.29 6.92
N GLU A 169 -25.17 -11.19 7.87
CA GLU A 169 -26.50 -11.78 7.78
C GLU A 169 -27.25 -11.28 6.54
N LEU A 170 -27.24 -9.97 6.31
CA LEU A 170 -27.89 -9.38 5.13
C LEU A 170 -27.23 -9.82 3.82
N TYR A 171 -25.91 -10.03 3.78
CA TYR A 171 -25.25 -10.56 2.58
C TYR A 171 -25.64 -12.01 2.31
N GLU A 172 -25.65 -12.85 3.35
CA GLU A 172 -26.04 -14.26 3.24
C GLU A 172 -27.50 -14.41 2.78
N GLU A 173 -28.43 -13.68 3.39
CA GLU A 173 -29.85 -13.68 3.01
C GLU A 173 -30.08 -13.28 1.55
N ASN A 174 -29.23 -12.41 1.02
CA ASN A 174 -29.33 -11.90 -0.35
C ASN A 174 -28.40 -12.62 -1.33
N TRP A 175 -27.77 -13.73 -0.92
CA TRP A 175 -26.87 -14.55 -1.74
C TRP A 175 -25.70 -13.74 -2.32
N ILE A 176 -25.22 -12.76 -1.54
CA ILE A 176 -24.06 -11.93 -1.88
C ILE A 176 -22.81 -12.58 -1.32
N ILE A 177 -21.82 -12.81 -2.18
CA ILE A 177 -20.51 -13.30 -1.81
C ILE A 177 -19.77 -12.17 -1.09
N LEU A 178 -19.31 -12.43 0.13
CA LEU A 178 -18.57 -11.49 0.95
C LEU A 178 -17.11 -11.92 1.06
N GLN A 179 -16.19 -11.01 0.76
CA GLN A 179 -14.75 -11.18 0.96
C GLN A 179 -14.19 -10.04 1.82
N TYR A 180 -13.23 -10.37 2.68
CA TYR A 180 -12.61 -9.42 3.59
C TYR A 180 -11.17 -9.14 3.20
N VAL A 181 -10.75 -7.88 3.23
CA VAL A 181 -9.34 -7.51 3.08
C VAL A 181 -8.91 -6.70 4.28
N TRP A 182 -8.03 -7.26 5.11
CA TRP A 182 -7.58 -6.63 6.35
C TRP A 182 -6.47 -5.61 6.11
N TYR A 183 -6.45 -4.56 6.92
CA TYR A 183 -5.50 -3.44 6.79
C TYR A 183 -4.01 -3.81 6.89
N TYR A 184 -3.69 -4.99 7.41
CA TYR A 184 -2.32 -5.52 7.52
C TYR A 184 -1.96 -6.47 6.38
N GLU A 185 -2.92 -6.89 5.55
CA GLU A 185 -2.69 -7.77 4.41
C GLU A 185 -2.18 -6.96 3.22
N ASP A 186 -1.41 -7.63 2.35
CA ASP A 186 -1.01 -7.08 1.06
C ASP A 186 -2.18 -7.27 0.07
N PRO A 187 -2.84 -6.19 -0.38
CA PRO A 187 -3.99 -6.29 -1.30
C PRO A 187 -3.63 -6.99 -2.61
N TYR A 188 -2.38 -6.89 -3.09
CA TYR A 188 -1.97 -7.55 -4.33
C TYR A 188 -1.93 -9.07 -4.22
N ILE A 189 -1.81 -9.61 -3.01
CA ILE A 189 -1.78 -11.06 -2.77
C ILE A 189 -3.18 -11.54 -2.42
N VAL A 190 -3.78 -10.99 -1.37
CA VAL A 190 -5.02 -11.50 -0.81
C VAL A 190 -6.21 -11.36 -1.77
N ILE A 191 -6.26 -10.29 -2.57
CA ILE A 191 -7.31 -10.12 -3.58
C ILE A 191 -7.20 -11.19 -4.68
N LEU A 192 -5.98 -11.52 -5.11
CA LEU A 192 -5.76 -12.57 -6.11
C LEU A 192 -6.16 -13.93 -5.57
N GLU A 193 -5.86 -14.22 -4.31
CA GLU A 193 -6.26 -15.47 -3.63
C GLU A 193 -7.78 -15.60 -3.60
N HIS A 194 -8.51 -14.59 -3.10
CA HIS A 194 -9.98 -14.60 -3.11
C HIS A 194 -10.55 -14.80 -4.51
N PHE A 195 -9.99 -14.14 -5.53
CA PHE A 195 -10.55 -14.24 -6.88
C PHE A 195 -10.28 -15.59 -7.55
N ARG A 196 -9.15 -16.23 -7.24
CA ARG A 196 -8.89 -17.62 -7.66
C ARG A 196 -9.82 -18.60 -6.97
N GLU A 197 -10.04 -18.45 -5.66
CA GLU A 197 -10.98 -19.29 -4.90
C GLU A 197 -12.41 -19.18 -5.44
N LEU A 198 -12.80 -17.98 -5.89
CA LEU A 198 -14.08 -17.72 -6.53
C LEU A 198 -14.14 -18.10 -8.01
N GLY A 199 -13.03 -18.57 -8.61
CA GLY A 199 -12.93 -18.92 -10.02
C GLY A 199 -13.11 -17.74 -10.99
N LEU A 200 -12.88 -16.51 -10.52
CA LEU A 200 -12.98 -15.29 -11.33
C LEU A 200 -11.75 -15.05 -12.20
N ILE A 201 -10.61 -15.61 -11.81
CA ILE A 201 -9.33 -15.55 -12.51
C ILE A 201 -8.61 -16.91 -12.42
N GLU A 202 -7.70 -17.17 -13.37
CA GLU A 202 -6.85 -18.37 -13.42
C GLU A 202 -5.63 -18.32 -12.46
#